data_AF-A0A398B545-F1
#
_entry.id   AF-A0A398B545-F1
#
_cell.length_a   1.000
_cell.length_b   1.000
_cell.length_c   1.000
_cell.angle_alpha   90.00
_cell.angle_beta   90.00
_cell.angle_gamma   90.00
#
_symmetry.space_group_name_H-M   'P 1'
#
loop_
_entity.id
_entity.type
_entity.pdbx_description
1 polymer ?
#
loop_
_entity_poly.entity_id
_entity_poly.type
_entity_poly.pdbx_seq_one_letter_code
_entity_poly.pdbx_strand_id
1 'polypeptide(L)'
;MKEILKHPTVSAIIGTVVGTLIVAYINKINVIEALILIFNWLKEILTSVLSFEIQFWIILVVLSIFLFSKKIVEKVNSNSSDYIGQSIVTHYRKDRIDNILWIFEWYRGFDGRLTLTNSSPHPICPDCMNDLVLSNKSPEGFYSNRPTRFVCENCSFSQRLENDPEDYILKIKREIVRRIRTGEWRKSQQEHSS
;
A
#
# COMPACT_ATOMS: atom_id res chain seq x y z
N MET A 1 26.03 4.04 18.33
CA MET A 1 26.59 3.84 19.69
C MET A 1 26.25 4.98 20.65
N LYS A 2 26.36 6.26 20.25
CA LYS A 2 26.05 7.43 21.11
C LYS A 2 24.59 7.54 21.57
N GLU A 3 23.63 6.98 20.84
CA GLU A 3 22.20 7.11 21.19
C GLU A 3 21.77 6.18 22.33
N ILE A 4 22.45 5.03 22.49
CA ILE A 4 22.13 4.04 23.53
C ILE A 4 22.49 4.57 24.94
N LEU A 5 23.51 5.44 25.04
CA LEU A 5 23.96 6.07 26.28
C LEU A 5 23.05 7.21 26.77
N LYS A 6 22.12 7.71 25.95
CA LYS A 6 21.19 8.78 26.35
C LYS A 6 20.02 8.28 27.19
N HIS A 7 19.77 6.97 27.20
CA HIS A 7 18.72 6.41 28.04
C HIS A 7 19.18 6.43 29.51
N PRO A 8 18.46 7.12 30.40
CA PRO A 8 18.86 7.27 31.80
C PRO A 8 19.00 5.91 32.51
N THR A 9 18.19 4.92 32.13
CA THR A 9 18.27 3.54 32.60
C THR A 9 19.55 2.83 32.15
N VAL A 10 19.97 3.01 30.89
CA VAL A 10 21.18 2.37 30.37
C VAL A 10 22.44 3.02 30.95
N SER A 11 22.43 4.33 31.11
CA SER A 11 23.53 5.06 31.78
C SER A 11 23.67 4.68 33.26
N ALA A 12 22.57 4.49 33.97
CA ALA A 12 22.59 4.04 35.36
C ALA A 12 23.16 2.62 35.51
N ILE A 13 22.76 1.69 34.63
CA ILE A 13 23.26 0.30 34.65
C ILE A 13 24.77 0.26 34.32
N ILE A 14 25.22 1.02 33.32
CA ILE A 14 26.65 1.08 32.98
C ILE A 14 27.43 1.72 34.13
N GLY A 15 26.90 2.78 34.74
CA GLY A 15 27.52 3.46 35.87
C GLY A 15 27.67 2.57 37.10
N THR A 16 26.67 1.76 37.43
CA THR A 16 26.77 0.81 38.55
C THR A 16 27.75 -0.33 38.27
N VAL A 17 27.77 -0.88 37.05
CA VAL A 17 28.73 -1.94 36.68
C VAL A 17 30.18 -1.43 36.68
N VAL A 18 30.41 -0.24 36.14
CA VAL A 18 31.76 0.36 36.14
C VAL A 18 32.17 0.77 37.56
N GLY A 19 31.24 1.33 38.34
CA GLY A 19 31.48 1.71 39.73
C GLY A 19 31.85 0.51 40.62
N THR A 20 31.15 -0.62 40.48
CA THR A 20 31.46 -1.83 41.27
C THR A 20 32.81 -2.43 40.88
N LEU A 21 33.21 -2.39 39.61
CA LEU A 21 34.54 -2.83 39.16
C LEU A 21 35.66 -1.95 39.71
N ILE A 22 35.47 -0.62 39.74
CA ILE A 22 36.45 0.32 40.31
C ILE A 22 36.59 0.12 41.81
N VAL A 23 35.47 -0.03 42.53
CA VAL A 23 35.47 -0.29 43.98
C VAL A 23 36.14 -1.64 44.31
N ALA A 24 35.89 -2.68 43.51
CA ALA A 24 36.53 -3.98 43.67
C ALA A 24 38.05 -3.91 43.43
N TYR A 25 38.50 -3.12 42.45
CA TYR A 25 39.90 -2.90 42.16
C TYR A 25 40.63 -2.15 43.28
N ILE A 26 40.03 -1.10 43.83
CA ILE A 26 40.61 -0.29 44.91
C ILE A 26 40.73 -1.10 46.21
N ASN A 27 39.73 -1.93 46.52
CA ASN A 27 39.69 -2.70 47.76
C ASN A 27 40.52 -4.01 47.72
N LYS A 28 41.25 -4.30 46.62
CA LYS A 28 41.99 -5.56 46.40
C LYS A 28 41.17 -6.81 46.71
N ILE A 29 39.86 -6.73 46.50
CA ILE A 29 38.94 -7.85 46.67
C ILE A 29 39.22 -8.79 45.50
N ASN A 30 39.35 -10.09 45.77
CA ASN A 30 39.53 -11.08 44.70
C ASN A 30 38.40 -10.89 43.69
N VAL A 31 38.73 -10.71 42.41
CA VAL A 31 37.76 -10.43 41.33
C VAL A 31 36.59 -11.44 41.33
N ILE A 32 36.86 -12.65 41.82
CA ILE A 32 35.89 -13.73 42.04
C ILE A 32 34.82 -13.35 43.06
N GLU A 33 35.17 -12.72 44.18
CA GLU A 33 34.20 -12.26 45.21
C GLU A 33 33.31 -11.12 44.68
N ALA A 34 33.87 -10.21 43.88
CA ALA A 34 33.09 -9.17 43.21
C ALA A 34 32.10 -9.77 42.19
N LEU A 35 32.51 -10.80 41.44
CA LEU A 35 31.64 -11.53 40.53
C LEU A 35 30.53 -12.27 41.28
N ILE A 36 30.82 -12.89 42.42
CA ILE A 36 29.81 -13.57 43.25
C ILE A 36 28.79 -12.57 43.80
N LEU A 37 29.21 -11.38 44.23
CA LEU A 37 28.31 -10.30 44.66
C LEU A 37 27.38 -9.84 43.54
N ILE A 38 27.92 -9.64 42.32
CA ILE A 38 27.12 -9.29 41.14
C ILE A 38 26.11 -10.40 40.83
N PHE A 39 26.53 -11.67 40.92
CA PHE A 39 25.67 -12.82 40.63
C PHE A 39 24.55 -12.97 41.67
N ASN A 40 24.86 -12.76 42.95
CA ASN A 40 23.86 -12.78 44.02
C ASN A 40 22.87 -11.63 43.89
N TRP A 41 23.34 -10.42 43.55
CA TRP A 41 22.47 -9.27 43.28
C TRP A 41 21.54 -9.52 42.08
N LEU A 42 22.06 -10.10 40.99
CA LEU A 42 21.25 -10.54 39.84
C LEU A 42 20.20 -11.57 40.24
N LYS A 43 20.56 -12.54 41.09
CA LYS A 43 19.64 -13.56 41.59
C LYS A 43 18.56 -12.96 42.47
N GLU A 44 18.87 -11.99 43.33
CA GLU A 44 17.89 -11.28 44.16
C GLU A 44 16.93 -10.43 43.32
N ILE A 45 17.41 -9.75 42.28
CA ILE A 45 16.55 -9.05 41.32
C ILE A 45 15.66 -10.03 40.57
N LEU A 46 16.23 -11.13 40.07
CA LEU A 46 15.48 -12.12 39.32
C LEU A 46 14.38 -12.74 40.20
N THR A 47 14.71 -13.12 41.43
CA THR A 47 13.74 -13.67 42.39
C THR A 47 12.73 -12.64 42.83
N SER A 48 13.11 -11.36 43.01
CA SER A 48 12.17 -10.27 43.29
C SER A 48 11.16 -10.09 42.15
N VAL A 49 11.63 -10.00 40.90
CA VAL A 49 10.79 -9.90 39.70
C VAL A 49 9.89 -11.14 39.52
N LEU A 50 10.40 -12.33 39.83
CA LEU A 50 9.65 -13.59 39.74
C LEU A 50 8.66 -13.78 40.91
N SER A 51 8.95 -13.19 42.07
CA SER A 51 8.12 -13.26 43.29
C SER A 51 6.99 -12.24 43.30
N PHE A 52 6.92 -11.33 42.33
CA PHE A 52 5.72 -10.53 42.08
C PHE A 52 4.60 -11.48 41.65
N GLU A 53 3.89 -12.00 42.65
CA GLU A 53 2.70 -12.82 42.51
C GLU A 53 1.76 -12.11 41.53
N ILE A 54 1.65 -12.71 40.34
CA ILE A 54 0.52 -12.61 39.43
C ILE A 54 0.44 -11.31 38.59
N GLN A 55 1.00 -10.16 39.00
CA GLN A 55 0.80 -8.91 38.25
C GLN A 55 1.64 -8.76 36.96
N PHE A 56 2.92 -9.17 36.95
CA PHE A 56 3.79 -8.95 35.78
C PHE A 56 3.44 -9.89 34.61
N TRP A 57 3.17 -11.16 34.90
CA TRP A 57 2.83 -12.15 33.89
C TRP A 57 1.48 -11.86 33.23
N ILE A 58 0.50 -11.33 33.97
CA ILE A 58 -0.77 -10.89 33.39
C ILE A 58 -0.56 -9.75 32.40
N ILE A 59 0.27 -8.75 32.74
CA ILE A 59 0.58 -7.64 31.82
C ILE A 59 1.23 -8.18 30.54
N LEU A 60 2.16 -9.12 30.66
CA LEU A 60 2.86 -9.72 29.51
C LEU A 60 1.90 -10.53 28.62
N VAL A 61 0.97 -11.28 29.22
CA VAL A 61 -0.07 -12.03 28.50
C VAL A 61 -1.04 -11.09 27.78
N VAL A 62 -1.51 -10.03 28.45
CA VAL A 62 -2.41 -9.04 27.84
C VAL A 62 -1.73 -8.33 26.66
N LEU A 63 -0.46 -7.96 26.82
CA LEU A 63 0.32 -7.29 25.78
C LEU A 63 0.60 -8.23 24.60
N SER A 64 0.87 -9.50 24.87
CA SER A 64 1.00 -10.56 23.85
C SER A 64 -0.29 -10.72 23.05
N ILE A 65 -1.45 -10.86 23.73
CA ILE A 65 -2.76 -10.98 23.08
C ILE A 65 -3.07 -9.74 22.22
N PHE A 66 -2.77 -8.53 22.72
CA PHE A 66 -2.99 -7.29 21.97
C PHE A 66 -2.12 -7.19 20.70
N LEU A 67 -0.85 -7.60 20.77
CA LEU A 67 0.02 -7.64 19.60
C LEU A 67 -0.42 -8.72 18.59
N PHE A 68 -0.89 -9.86 19.09
CA PHE A 68 -1.39 -10.95 18.25
C PHE A 68 -2.69 -10.57 17.55
N SER A 69 -3.63 -9.91 18.25
CA SER A 69 -4.89 -9.46 17.67
C SER A 69 -4.66 -8.42 16.57
N LYS A 70 -3.74 -7.48 16.76
CA LYS A 70 -3.34 -6.53 15.70
C LYS A 70 -2.82 -7.24 14.45
N LYS A 71 -1.92 -8.21 14.61
CA LYS A 71 -1.40 -9.00 13.47
C LYS A 71 -2.49 -9.76 12.73
N ILE A 72 -3.47 -10.31 13.45
CA ILE A 72 -4.60 -11.01 12.83
C ILE A 72 -5.47 -10.03 12.04
N VAL A 73 -5.82 -8.88 12.61
CA VAL A 73 -6.64 -7.85 11.94
C VAL A 73 -5.94 -7.32 10.68
N GLU A 74 -4.64 -7.02 10.76
CA GLU A 74 -3.86 -6.58 9.60
C GLU A 74 -3.84 -7.66 8.49
N LYS A 75 -3.62 -8.92 8.87
CA LYS A 75 -3.58 -10.04 7.91
C LYS A 75 -4.95 -10.36 7.27
N VAL A 76 -6.03 -10.20 8.02
CA VAL A 76 -7.39 -10.38 7.50
C VAL A 76 -7.75 -9.25 6.53
N ASN A 77 -7.42 -7.99 6.87
CA ASN A 77 -7.70 -6.85 6.00
C ASN A 77 -6.81 -6.82 4.75
N SER A 78 -5.54 -7.24 4.85
CA SER A 78 -4.64 -7.29 3.68
C SER A 78 -5.08 -8.36 2.67
N ASN A 79 -5.54 -9.51 3.16
CA ASN A 79 -5.93 -10.66 2.32
C ASN A 79 -7.24 -10.43 1.54
N SER A 80 -8.09 -9.46 1.86
CA SER A 80 -9.24 -9.15 1.00
C SER A 80 -8.91 -8.12 -0.08
N SER A 81 -8.02 -7.17 0.24
CA SER A 81 -7.65 -6.08 -0.67
C SER A 81 -6.71 -6.56 -1.78
N ASP A 82 -5.73 -7.41 -1.44
CA ASP A 82 -4.71 -7.82 -2.41
C ASP A 82 -5.25 -8.76 -3.50
N TYR A 83 -6.18 -9.66 -3.18
CA TYR A 83 -6.73 -10.58 -4.20
C TYR A 83 -7.63 -9.84 -5.20
N ILE A 84 -8.43 -8.87 -4.73
CA ILE A 84 -9.23 -8.03 -5.61
C ILE A 84 -8.32 -7.17 -6.49
N GLY A 85 -7.32 -6.51 -5.89
CA GLY A 85 -6.33 -5.72 -6.64
C GLY A 85 -5.59 -6.55 -7.70
N GLN A 86 -5.14 -7.76 -7.35
CA GLN A 86 -4.46 -8.66 -8.27
C GLN A 86 -5.37 -9.09 -9.42
N SER A 87 -6.65 -9.39 -9.15
CA SER A 87 -7.61 -9.80 -10.19
C SER A 87 -7.93 -8.66 -11.17
N ILE A 88 -8.03 -7.42 -10.68
CA ILE A 88 -8.30 -6.23 -11.50
C ILE A 88 -7.11 -5.97 -12.44
N VAL A 89 -5.87 -5.99 -11.91
CA VAL A 89 -4.65 -5.77 -12.68
C VAL A 89 -4.49 -6.77 -13.82
N THR A 90 -4.91 -8.01 -13.58
CA THR A 90 -4.70 -9.12 -14.53
C THR A 90 -5.79 -9.18 -15.60
N HIS A 91 -7.05 -8.90 -15.27
CA HIS A 91 -8.17 -9.17 -16.18
C HIS A 91 -8.86 -7.92 -16.70
N TYR A 92 -9.00 -6.86 -15.91
CA TYR A 92 -9.76 -5.67 -16.32
C TYR A 92 -8.85 -4.62 -16.97
N ARG A 93 -8.58 -4.76 -18.27
CA ARG A 93 -7.70 -3.83 -19.04
C ARG A 93 -8.35 -3.18 -20.26
N LYS A 94 -9.59 -3.56 -20.54
CA LYS A 94 -10.38 -3.01 -21.64
C LYS A 94 -11.85 -2.98 -21.27
N ASP A 95 -12.57 -1.99 -21.75
CA ASP A 95 -14.02 -1.88 -21.59
C ASP A 95 -14.64 -0.99 -22.67
N ARG A 96 -15.92 -1.19 -22.97
CA ARG A 96 -16.68 -0.35 -23.89
C ARG A 96 -17.47 0.71 -23.11
N ILE A 97 -17.20 1.98 -23.40
CA ILE A 97 -17.84 3.13 -22.74
C ILE A 97 -18.15 4.17 -23.82
N ASP A 98 -19.39 4.65 -23.86
CA ASP A 98 -19.88 5.61 -24.85
C ASP A 98 -19.58 5.16 -26.30
N ASN A 99 -19.87 3.88 -26.57
CA ASN A 99 -19.65 3.19 -27.85
C ASN A 99 -18.19 3.08 -28.34
N ILE A 100 -17.23 3.62 -27.59
CA ILE A 100 -15.80 3.52 -27.85
C ILE A 100 -15.22 2.35 -27.05
N LEU A 101 -14.29 1.60 -27.65
CA LEU A 101 -13.49 0.63 -26.90
C LEU A 101 -12.34 1.38 -26.22
N TRP A 102 -12.20 1.24 -24.92
CA TRP A 102 -11.12 1.84 -24.16
C TRP A 102 -10.19 0.75 -23.70
N ILE A 103 -8.89 0.94 -23.93
CA ILE A 103 -7.86 0.09 -23.38
C ILE A 103 -7.06 0.91 -22.36
N PHE A 104 -6.67 0.27 -21.27
CA PHE A 104 -5.98 0.93 -20.18
C PHE A 104 -5.07 -0.01 -19.40
N GLU A 105 -4.02 0.59 -18.86
CA GLU A 105 -3.02 -0.09 -18.06
C GLU A 105 -3.05 0.39 -16.61
N TRP A 106 -2.92 -0.59 -15.72
CA TRP A 106 -2.82 -0.35 -14.28
C TRP A 106 -1.35 -0.23 -13.87
N TYR A 107 -1.09 0.77 -13.07
CA TYR A 107 0.15 0.95 -12.34
C TYR A 107 -0.14 0.79 -10.85
N ARG A 108 0.69 -0.01 -10.16
CA ARG A 108 0.66 -0.13 -8.70
C ARG A 108 1.71 0.80 -8.13
N GLY A 109 1.27 1.86 -7.46
CA GLY A 109 2.14 2.82 -6.82
C GLY A 109 2.88 2.24 -5.61
N PHE A 110 3.90 2.95 -5.15
CA PHE A 110 4.62 2.61 -3.90
C PHE A 110 3.72 2.63 -2.66
N ASP A 111 2.60 3.34 -2.73
CA ASP A 111 1.54 3.37 -1.71
C ASP A 111 0.60 2.15 -1.75
N GLY A 112 0.86 1.20 -2.65
CA GLY A 112 0.06 0.00 -2.87
C GLY A 112 -1.27 0.27 -3.60
N ARG A 113 -1.56 1.52 -3.95
CA ARG A 113 -2.82 1.89 -4.63
C ARG A 113 -2.74 1.58 -6.12
N LEU A 114 -3.88 1.14 -6.66
CA LEU A 114 -4.04 0.95 -8.09
C LEU A 114 -4.42 2.27 -8.76
N THR A 115 -3.62 2.70 -9.72
CA THR A 115 -3.87 3.92 -10.49
C THR A 115 -3.70 3.66 -11.98
N LEU A 116 -4.41 4.40 -12.81
CA LEU A 116 -4.21 4.37 -14.26
C LEU A 116 -2.90 5.08 -14.62
N THR A 117 -2.20 4.58 -15.65
CA THR A 117 -1.04 5.28 -16.21
C THR A 117 -1.46 6.61 -16.85
N ASN A 118 -0.50 7.54 -17.01
CA ASN A 118 -0.78 8.85 -17.63
C ASN A 118 -1.27 8.73 -19.08
N SER A 119 -0.80 7.71 -19.80
CA SER A 119 -1.21 7.36 -21.17
C SER A 119 -2.51 6.55 -21.25
N SER A 120 -3.14 6.23 -20.11
CA SER A 120 -4.41 5.51 -20.04
C SER A 120 -5.53 6.39 -19.51
N PRO A 121 -6.78 6.16 -19.92
CA PRO A 121 -7.24 5.21 -20.92
C PRO A 121 -7.07 5.75 -22.34
N HIS A 122 -6.79 4.87 -23.30
CA HIS A 122 -6.64 5.22 -24.71
C HIS A 122 -7.83 4.70 -25.55
N PRO A 123 -8.38 5.53 -26.46
CA PRO A 123 -9.55 5.20 -27.25
C PRO A 123 -9.17 4.38 -28.49
N ILE A 124 -9.86 3.26 -28.67
CA ILE A 124 -9.69 2.31 -29.77
C ILE A 124 -11.01 2.17 -30.53
N CYS A 125 -10.90 2.03 -31.84
CA CYS A 125 -12.05 1.80 -32.70
C CYS A 125 -12.64 0.41 -32.40
N PRO A 126 -13.96 0.32 -32.10
CA PRO A 126 -14.59 -0.97 -31.81
C PRO A 126 -14.67 -1.89 -33.04
N ASP A 127 -14.64 -1.34 -34.25
CA ASP A 127 -14.88 -2.08 -35.50
C ASP A 127 -13.60 -2.68 -36.09
N CYS A 128 -12.49 -1.91 -36.05
CA CYS A 128 -11.23 -2.32 -36.69
C CYS A 128 -10.02 -2.33 -35.75
N MET A 129 -10.20 -2.10 -34.44
CA MET A 129 -9.15 -2.13 -33.41
C MET A 129 -7.98 -1.14 -33.63
N ASN A 130 -8.17 -0.14 -34.50
CA ASN A 130 -7.17 0.92 -34.72
C ASN A 130 -7.34 2.06 -33.72
N ASP A 131 -6.27 2.81 -33.48
CA ASP A 131 -6.32 4.00 -32.61
C ASP A 131 -7.33 5.04 -33.14
N LEU A 132 -8.10 5.62 -32.23
CA LEU A 132 -8.99 6.73 -32.55
C LEU A 132 -8.24 8.05 -32.40
N VAL A 133 -8.34 8.87 -33.45
CA VAL A 133 -7.69 10.18 -33.49
C VAL A 133 -8.73 11.27 -33.26
N LEU A 134 -8.31 12.34 -32.59
CA LEU A 134 -9.14 13.53 -32.39
C LEU A 134 -9.27 14.31 -33.70
N SER A 135 -10.50 14.58 -34.13
CA SER A 135 -10.77 15.42 -35.30
C SER A 135 -11.55 16.67 -34.92
N ASN A 136 -11.16 17.79 -35.51
CA ASN A 136 -11.87 19.06 -35.43
C ASN A 136 -12.76 19.31 -36.65
N LYS A 137 -12.84 18.37 -37.60
CA LYS A 137 -13.65 18.49 -38.80
C LYS A 137 -15.08 18.01 -38.52
N SER A 138 -16.07 18.87 -38.73
CA SER A 138 -17.50 18.54 -38.68
C SER A 138 -17.93 17.64 -39.85
N PRO A 139 -19.07 16.92 -39.80
CA PRO A 139 -19.54 16.12 -40.93
C PRO A 139 -19.92 17.02 -42.11
N GLU A 140 -20.31 18.27 -41.84
CA GLU A 140 -20.62 19.28 -42.85
C GLU A 140 -19.35 19.97 -43.42
N GLY A 141 -18.15 19.58 -42.98
CA GLY A 141 -16.87 20.05 -43.53
C GLY A 141 -16.28 21.29 -42.88
N PHE A 142 -16.96 21.91 -41.91
CA PHE A 142 -16.41 23.00 -41.11
C PHE A 142 -15.35 22.53 -40.12
N TYR A 143 -14.34 23.36 -39.88
CA TYR A 143 -13.32 23.13 -38.87
C TYR A 143 -13.65 23.91 -37.59
N SER A 144 -13.64 23.24 -36.44
CA SER A 144 -13.70 23.89 -35.14
C SER A 144 -12.30 24.16 -34.59
N ASN A 145 -12.19 25.17 -33.71
CA ASN A 145 -10.93 25.47 -33.03
C ASN A 145 -10.54 24.40 -31.99
N ARG A 146 -11.45 23.48 -31.67
CA ARG A 146 -11.22 22.35 -30.77
C ARG A 146 -11.67 21.05 -31.41
N PRO A 147 -11.06 19.90 -31.07
CA PRO A 147 -11.58 18.62 -31.51
C PRO A 147 -12.99 18.37 -30.97
N THR A 148 -13.88 17.88 -31.83
CA THR A 148 -15.29 17.65 -31.48
C THR A 148 -15.70 16.19 -31.59
N ARG A 149 -14.77 15.31 -31.97
CA ARG A 149 -15.04 13.89 -32.19
C ARG A 149 -13.77 13.05 -32.12
N PHE A 150 -13.97 11.76 -31.84
CA PHE A 150 -13.03 10.70 -32.19
C PHE A 150 -13.38 10.13 -33.57
N VAL A 151 -12.36 9.90 -34.40
CA VAL A 151 -12.52 9.30 -35.73
C VAL A 151 -11.49 8.19 -35.89
N CYS A 152 -11.90 7.10 -36.52
CA CYS A 152 -10.96 6.09 -36.98
C CYS A 152 -10.46 6.46 -38.38
N GLU A 153 -9.15 6.45 -38.60
CA GLU A 153 -8.59 6.71 -39.94
C GLU A 153 -8.71 5.50 -40.88
N ASN A 154 -8.89 4.31 -40.32
CA ASN A 154 -8.96 3.05 -41.08
C ASN A 154 -10.39 2.62 -41.44
N CYS A 155 -11.43 3.16 -40.77
CA CYS A 155 -12.82 2.80 -41.03
C CYS A 155 -13.76 4.00 -40.84
N SER A 156 -15.06 3.83 -41.10
CA SER A 156 -16.04 4.92 -41.00
C SER A 156 -16.53 5.24 -39.58
N PHE A 157 -15.95 4.61 -38.55
CA PHE A 157 -16.34 4.86 -37.17
C PHE A 157 -16.02 6.31 -36.76
N SER A 158 -17.02 6.99 -36.20
CA SER A 158 -16.83 8.29 -35.56
C SER A 158 -17.76 8.45 -34.36
N GLN A 159 -17.27 9.08 -33.30
CA GLN A 159 -18.01 9.34 -32.08
C GLN A 159 -17.88 10.81 -31.71
N ARG A 160 -19.01 11.51 -31.59
CA ARG A 160 -19.03 12.91 -31.20
C ARG A 160 -18.71 13.05 -29.71
N LEU A 161 -17.89 14.05 -29.39
CA LEU A 161 -17.59 14.48 -28.04
C LEU A 161 -18.61 15.54 -27.62
N GLU A 162 -19.23 15.37 -26.45
CA GLU A 162 -20.11 16.38 -25.85
C GLU A 162 -19.30 17.51 -25.19
N ASN A 163 -18.13 17.19 -24.65
CA ASN A 163 -17.26 18.08 -23.90
C ASN A 163 -15.87 18.18 -24.54
N ASP A 164 -15.02 19.01 -23.96
CA ASP A 164 -13.61 19.07 -24.29
C ASP A 164 -12.96 17.66 -24.22
N PRO A 165 -12.05 17.28 -25.14
CA PRO A 165 -11.42 15.97 -25.13
C PRO A 165 -10.75 15.61 -23.79
N GLU A 166 -10.14 16.58 -23.11
CA GLU A 166 -9.49 16.34 -21.81
C GLU A 166 -10.52 16.01 -20.73
N ASP A 167 -11.59 16.80 -20.64
CA ASP A 167 -12.71 16.58 -19.72
C ASP A 167 -13.41 15.25 -20.00
N TYR A 168 -13.51 14.87 -21.27
CA TYR A 168 -14.08 13.60 -21.68
C TYR A 168 -13.22 12.42 -21.21
N ILE A 169 -11.90 12.48 -21.40
CA ILE A 169 -10.99 11.43 -20.89
C ILE A 169 -11.08 11.35 -19.36
N LEU A 170 -11.21 12.47 -18.65
CA LEU A 170 -11.42 12.49 -17.20
C LEU A 170 -12.75 11.85 -16.79
N LYS A 171 -13.84 12.09 -17.55
CA LYS A 171 -15.14 11.40 -17.36
C LYS A 171 -14.94 9.88 -17.49
N ILE A 172 -14.24 9.42 -18.52
CA ILE A 172 -13.97 7.99 -18.73
C ILE A 172 -13.13 7.40 -17.59
N LYS A 173 -12.08 8.09 -17.12
CA LYS A 173 -11.29 7.66 -15.95
C LYS A 173 -12.18 7.45 -14.72
N ARG A 174 -13.07 8.40 -14.44
CA ARG A 174 -14.02 8.30 -13.31
C ARG A 174 -14.99 7.14 -13.50
N GLU A 175 -15.44 6.90 -14.71
CA GLU A 175 -16.36 5.83 -15.03
C GLU A 175 -15.73 4.44 -14.86
N ILE A 176 -14.48 4.26 -15.30
CA ILE A 176 -13.69 3.03 -15.06
C ILE A 176 -13.57 2.78 -13.55
N VAL A 177 -13.19 3.80 -12.77
CA VAL A 177 -13.08 3.69 -11.30
C VAL A 177 -14.42 3.39 -10.65
N ARG A 178 -15.51 4.00 -11.13
CA ARG A 178 -16.88 3.72 -10.67
C ARG A 178 -17.24 2.26 -10.88
N ARG A 179 -17.03 1.71 -12.08
CA ARG A 179 -17.31 0.32 -12.42
C ARG A 179 -16.51 -0.67 -11.58
N ILE A 180 -15.26 -0.33 -11.22
CA ILE A 180 -14.46 -1.11 -10.27
C ILE A 180 -15.13 -1.15 -8.90
N ARG A 181 -15.52 0.02 -8.38
CA ARG A 181 -16.15 0.16 -7.06
C ARG A 181 -17.51 -0.54 -6.99
N THR A 182 -18.30 -0.51 -8.06
CA THR A 182 -19.62 -1.15 -8.11
C THR A 182 -19.56 -2.63 -8.51
N GLY A 183 -18.41 -3.12 -8.99
CA GLY A 183 -18.25 -4.51 -9.45
C GLY A 183 -18.80 -4.78 -10.86
N GLU A 184 -19.28 -3.76 -11.57
CA GLU A 184 -19.83 -3.87 -12.94
C GLU A 184 -18.78 -4.37 -13.95
N TRP A 185 -17.49 -4.11 -13.69
CA TRP A 185 -16.37 -4.57 -14.52
C TRP A 185 -16.34 -6.09 -14.75
N ARG A 186 -16.93 -6.87 -13.84
CA ARG A 186 -16.99 -8.34 -13.99
C ARG A 186 -17.90 -8.77 -15.13
N LYS A 187 -18.96 -7.99 -15.41
CA LYS A 187 -19.92 -8.27 -16.48
C LYS A 187 -19.33 -7.96 -17.85
N SER A 188 -18.62 -6.84 -17.98
CA SER A 188 -17.98 -6.45 -19.24
C SER A 188 -16.89 -7.42 -19.69
N GLN A 189 -16.24 -8.12 -18.75
CA GLN A 189 -15.28 -9.18 -19.09
C GLN A 189 -15.94 -10.44 -19.67
N GLN A 190 -17.17 -10.77 -19.23
CA GLN A 190 -17.90 -11.94 -19.74
C GLN A 190 -18.41 -11.72 -21.17
N GLU A 191 -18.90 -10.51 -21.47
CA GLU A 191 -19.39 -10.15 -22.81
C GLU A 191 -18.28 -10.12 -23.88
N HIS A 192 -17.01 -9.95 -23.49
CA HIS A 192 -15.87 -9.97 -24.41
C HIS A 192 -15.21 -11.34 -24.58
N SER A 193 -15.63 -12.35 -23.83
CA SER A 193 -15.08 -13.72 -23.89
C SER A 193 -15.98 -14.68 -24.68
N SER A 194 -17.17 -14.23 -25.07
CA SER A 194 -18.15 -14.91 -25.92
C SER A 194 -18.08 -14.40 -27.35
#